data_AF-A0A2M7BEU4-F1
#
_entry.id   AF-A0A2M7BEU4-F1
#
_cell.length_a   1.000
_cell.length_b   1.000
_cell.length_c   1.000
_cell.angle_alpha   90.00
_cell.angle_beta   90.00
_cell.angle_gamma   90.00
#
_symmetry.space_group_name_H-M   'P 1'
#
loop_
_entity.id
_entity.type
_entity.pdbx_description
1 polymer ?
#
loop_
_entity_poly.entity_id
_entity_poly.type
_entity_poly.pdbx_seq_one_letter_code
_entity_poly.pdbx_strand_id
1 'polypeptide(L)'
;MPLIITISAVGVFATDNNIFDMWVMFFFGLVGYVMRKLDYPPAPMVLALVLGPMVEMSLRQSLTIAHGSMSIFFTRPISGTLTVLAILSLFAPLLRILWNKYRKGKTAAA
;
A
#
# COMPACT_ATOMS: atom_id res chain seq x y z
N MET A 1 13.18 24.04 -7.25
CA MET A 1 12.92 22.63 -7.57
C MET A 1 14.04 21.90 -8.31
N PRO A 2 14.81 22.47 -9.28
CA PRO A 2 15.90 21.72 -9.92
C PRO A 2 17.05 21.40 -8.97
N LEU A 3 17.37 22.30 -8.03
CA LEU A 3 18.45 22.13 -7.05
C LEU A 3 18.25 20.89 -6.14
N ILE A 4 17.01 20.62 -5.73
CA ILE A 4 16.67 19.49 -4.85
C ILE A 4 16.90 18.17 -5.61
N ILE A 5 16.48 18.09 -6.87
CA ILE A 5 16.65 16.89 -7.69
C ILE A 5 18.14 16.62 -7.93
N THR A 6 18.92 17.65 -8.26
CA THR A 6 20.37 17.50 -8.47
C THR A 6 21.11 17.09 -7.19
N ILE A 7 20.80 17.69 -6.04
CA ILE A 7 21.44 17.33 -4.77
C ILE A 7 21.06 15.89 -4.35
N SER A 8 19.80 15.51 -4.55
CA SER A 8 19.32 14.15 -4.23
C SER A 8 19.97 13.09 -5.13
N ALA A 9 20.10 13.37 -6.44
CA ALA A 9 20.75 12.46 -7.38
C ALA A 9 22.23 12.25 -7.06
N VAL A 10 22.95 13.31 -6.69
CA VAL A 10 24.35 13.22 -6.25
C VAL A 10 24.46 12.44 -4.94
N GLY A 11 23.55 12.64 -3.98
CA GLY A 11 23.55 11.91 -2.71
C GLY A 11 23.33 10.39 -2.87
N VAL A 12 22.37 9.99 -3.71
CA VAL A 12 22.11 8.57 -3.99
C VAL A 12 23.29 7.93 -4.73
N PHE A 13 23.84 8.62 -5.73
CA PHE A 13 25.02 8.13 -6.46
C PHE A 13 26.25 8.01 -5.54
N ALA A 14 26.43 8.93 -4.59
CA ALA A 14 27.55 8.89 -3.64
C ALA A 14 27.47 7.75 -2.61
N THR A 15 26.28 7.20 -2.34
CA THR A 15 26.10 6.18 -1.29
C THR A 15 26.63 4.81 -1.72
N ASP A 16 26.18 4.33 -2.89
CA ASP A 16 26.51 2.98 -3.37
C ASP A 16 27.19 2.97 -4.76
N ASN A 17 27.48 4.13 -5.38
CA ASN A 17 27.99 4.26 -6.76
C ASN A 17 27.17 3.46 -7.80
N ASN A 18 25.92 3.17 -7.47
CA ASN A 18 25.05 2.32 -8.26
C ASN A 18 24.04 3.16 -9.05
N ILE A 19 24.08 3.02 -10.36
CA ILE A 19 23.19 3.74 -11.28
C ILE A 19 21.74 3.23 -11.13
N PHE A 20 21.55 1.98 -10.68
CA PHE A 20 20.22 1.43 -10.44
C PHE A 20 19.47 2.19 -9.34
N ASP A 21 20.15 2.54 -8.24
CA ASP A 21 19.52 3.27 -7.14
C ASP A 21 19.12 4.69 -7.56
N MET A 22 19.86 5.29 -8.49
CA MET A 22 19.50 6.56 -9.12
C MET A 22 18.21 6.45 -9.96
N TRP A 23 18.03 5.35 -10.69
CA TRP A 23 16.78 5.06 -11.41
C TRP A 23 15.61 4.83 -10.46
N VAL A 24 15.82 4.08 -9.37
CA VAL A 24 14.81 3.84 -8.32
C VAL A 24 14.39 5.17 -7.68
N MET A 25 15.36 6.04 -7.34
CA MET A 25 15.09 7.39 -6.83
C MET A 25 14.21 8.19 -7.79
N PHE A 26 14.55 8.21 -9.09
CA PHE A 26 13.75 8.93 -10.09
C PHE A 26 12.33 8.36 -10.21
N PHE A 27 12.20 7.03 -10.21
CA PHE A 27 10.91 6.36 -10.27
C PHE A 27 10.03 6.72 -9.05
N PHE A 28 10.54 6.57 -7.83
CA PHE A 28 9.80 6.91 -6.62
C PHE A 28 9.53 8.42 -6.48
N GLY A 29 10.43 9.27 -6.97
CA GLY A 29 10.21 10.72 -7.07
C GLY A 29 9.05 11.07 -8.01
N LEU A 30 8.95 10.40 -9.15
CA LEU A 30 7.83 10.54 -10.09
C LEU A 30 6.52 10.03 -9.48
N VAL A 31 6.55 8.87 -8.83
CA VAL A 31 5.38 8.31 -8.11
C VAL A 31 4.89 9.29 -7.05
N GLY A 32 5.78 9.86 -6.24
CA GLY A 32 5.44 10.88 -5.25
C GLY A 32 4.84 12.15 -5.86
N TYR A 33 5.33 12.58 -7.03
CA TYR A 33 4.75 13.70 -7.77
C TYR A 33 3.31 13.39 -8.24
N VAL A 34 3.09 12.20 -8.80
CA VAL A 34 1.76 11.74 -9.22
C VAL A 34 0.80 11.68 -8.03
N MET A 35 1.25 11.14 -6.89
CA MET A 35 0.43 11.07 -5.68
C MET A 35 0.05 12.45 -5.14
N ARG A 36 0.98 13.42 -5.21
CA ARG A 36 0.70 14.81 -4.86
C ARG A 36 -0.29 15.46 -5.82
N LYS A 37 -0.24 15.13 -7.12
CA LYS A 37 -1.17 15.62 -8.14
C LYS A 37 -2.59 15.05 -7.98
N LEU A 38 -2.70 13.86 -7.37
CA LEU A 38 -3.97 13.18 -7.07
C LEU A 38 -4.53 13.56 -5.68
N ASP A 39 -3.95 14.57 -5.02
CA ASP A 39 -4.33 15.03 -3.68
C ASP A 39 -4.38 13.90 -2.64
N TYR A 40 -3.51 12.88 -2.78
CA TYR A 40 -3.41 11.86 -1.75
C TYR A 40 -2.86 12.50 -0.47
N PRO A 41 -3.54 12.31 0.68
CA PRO A 41 -3.08 12.89 1.93
C PRO A 41 -1.71 12.29 2.30
N PRO A 42 -0.73 13.13 2.68
CA PRO A 42 0.61 12.66 3.02
C PRO A 42 0.63 11.84 4.32
N ALA A 43 -0.32 12.08 5.23
CA ALA A 43 -0.37 11.41 6.53
C ALA A 43 -0.57 9.88 6.41
N PRO A 44 -1.55 9.34 5.65
CA PRO A 44 -1.67 7.90 5.41
C PRO A 44 -0.47 7.27 4.72
N MET A 45 0.23 8.01 3.84
CA MET A 45 1.41 7.51 3.14
C MET A 45 2.55 7.23 4.14
N VAL A 46 2.82 8.18 5.04
CA VAL A 46 3.82 8.01 6.11
C VAL A 46 3.39 6.88 7.06
N LEU A 47 2.11 6.81 7.42
CA LEU A 47 1.56 5.75 8.26
C LEU A 47 1.75 4.36 7.63
N ALA A 48 1.49 4.23 6.33
CA ALA A 48 1.72 2.99 5.60
C ALA A 48 3.21 2.61 5.53
N LEU A 49 4.11 3.59 5.36
CA LEU A 49 5.56 3.35 5.37
C LEU A 49 6.06 2.87 6.74
N VAL A 50 5.53 3.42 7.83
CA VAL A 50 5.92 3.02 9.20
C VAL A 50 5.30 1.68 9.58
N LEU A 51 4.03 1.45 9.23
CA LEU A 51 3.33 0.20 9.54
C LEU A 51 3.76 -0.96 8.65
N GLY A 52 4.22 -0.69 7.43
CA GLY A 52 4.62 -1.70 6.45
C GLY A 52 5.58 -2.75 7.04
N PRO A 53 6.74 -2.34 7.61
CA PRO A 53 7.67 -3.27 8.25
C PRO A 53 7.05 -4.09 9.38
N MET A 54 6.16 -3.49 10.18
CA MET A 54 5.49 -4.22 11.28
C MET A 54 4.54 -5.28 10.75
N VAL A 55 3.82 -4.97 9.66
CA VAL A 55 2.93 -5.90 8.97
C VAL A 55 3.74 -7.02 8.32
N GLU A 56 4.85 -6.69 7.64
CA GLU A 56 5.71 -7.69 7.00
C GLU A 56 6.35 -8.62 8.03
N MET A 57 6.85 -8.10 9.15
CA MET A 57 7.38 -8.92 10.24
C MET A 57 6.31 -9.84 10.81
N SER A 58 5.11 -9.33 11.06
CA SER A 58 3.99 -10.14 11.59
C SER A 58 3.56 -11.23 10.60
N LEU A 59 3.55 -10.91 9.30
CA LEU A 59 3.25 -11.86 8.22
C LEU A 59 4.33 -12.94 8.13
N ARG A 60 5.61 -12.55 8.09
CA ARG A 60 6.75 -13.48 8.05
C ARG A 60 6.75 -14.39 9.28
N GLN A 61 6.55 -13.83 10.47
CA GLN A 61 6.45 -14.60 11.71
C GLN A 61 5.33 -15.64 11.65
N SER A 62 4.14 -15.23 11.18
CA SER A 62 3.00 -16.13 11.02
C SER A 62 3.30 -17.26 10.02
N LEU A 63 3.96 -16.95 8.89
CA LEU A 63 4.35 -17.94 7.88
C LEU A 63 5.45 -18.89 8.35
N THR A 64 6.40 -18.41 9.16
CA THR A 64 7.45 -19.25 9.76
C THR A 64 6.86 -20.22 10.78
N ILE A 65 5.95 -19.77 11.65
CA ILE A 65 5.20 -20.64 12.57
C ILE A 65 4.37 -21.67 11.79
N ALA A 66 3.93 -21.28 10.58
CA ALA A 66 3.15 -22.13 9.70
C ALA A 66 3.95 -23.12 8.84
N HIS A 67 5.27 -23.21 9.03
CA HIS A 67 6.18 -23.99 8.19
C HIS A 67 6.02 -23.70 6.68
N GLY A 68 5.73 -22.43 6.33
CA GLY A 68 5.56 -22.01 4.94
C GLY A 68 4.22 -22.40 4.30
N SER A 69 3.28 -23.00 5.05
CA SER A 69 1.98 -23.38 4.51
C SER A 69 0.97 -22.23 4.60
N MET A 70 0.60 -21.65 3.44
CA MET A 70 -0.44 -20.62 3.34
C MET A 70 -1.83 -21.13 3.80
N SER A 71 -1.96 -22.46 3.92
CA SER A 71 -3.16 -23.15 4.42
C SER A 71 -3.51 -22.83 5.87
N ILE A 72 -2.62 -22.25 6.68
CA ILE A 72 -2.91 -21.93 8.09
C ILE A 72 -3.99 -20.87 8.25
N PHE A 73 -4.10 -19.95 7.30
CA PHE A 73 -5.20 -18.98 7.27
C PHE A 73 -6.57 -19.66 7.09
N PHE A 74 -6.63 -20.88 6.55
CA PHE A 74 -7.87 -21.64 6.35
C PHE A 74 -8.05 -22.82 7.33
N THR A 75 -6.98 -23.42 7.85
CA THR A 75 -7.09 -24.53 8.81
C THR A 75 -7.35 -24.08 10.24
N ARG A 76 -6.98 -22.85 10.64
CA ARG A 76 -7.40 -22.29 11.93
C ARG A 76 -8.69 -21.47 11.78
N PRO A 77 -9.84 -21.92 12.34
CA PRO A 77 -11.13 -21.25 12.15
C PRO A 77 -11.16 -19.80 12.65
N ILE A 78 -10.32 -19.44 13.62
CA ILE A 78 -10.18 -18.06 14.14
C ILE A 78 -9.39 -17.16 13.19
N SER A 79 -8.35 -17.70 12.52
CA SER A 79 -7.56 -16.93 11.57
C SER A 79 -8.33 -16.72 10.26
N GLY A 80 -9.10 -17.73 9.84
CA GLY A 80 -9.96 -17.65 8.65
C GLY A 80 -11.06 -16.60 8.79
N THR A 81 -11.77 -16.56 9.92
CA THR A 81 -12.83 -15.56 10.14
C THR A 81 -12.27 -14.14 10.20
N LEU A 82 -11.14 -13.92 10.88
CA LEU A 82 -10.47 -12.62 10.93
C LEU A 82 -9.95 -12.19 9.55
N THR A 83 -9.41 -13.11 8.76
CA THR A 83 -8.94 -12.82 7.40
C THR A 83 -10.10 -12.44 6.48
N VAL A 84 -11.22 -13.17 6.53
CA VAL A 84 -12.44 -12.84 5.79
C VAL A 84 -13.00 -11.49 6.23
N LEU A 85 -13.03 -11.19 7.53
CA LEU A 85 -13.46 -9.88 8.04
C LEU A 85 -12.52 -8.74 7.62
N ALA A 86 -11.21 -8.97 7.62
CA ALA A 86 -10.23 -7.99 7.17
C ALA A 86 -10.40 -7.67 5.68
N ILE A 87 -10.59 -8.70 4.84
CA ILE A 87 -10.89 -8.54 3.41
C ILE A 87 -12.21 -7.78 3.24
N LEU A 88 -13.27 -8.17 3.94
CA LEU A 88 -14.57 -7.49 3.88
C LEU A 88 -14.46 -6.02 4.31
N SER A 89 -13.69 -5.70 5.34
CA SER A 89 -13.47 -4.33 5.81
C SER A 89 -12.68 -3.50 4.80
N LEU A 90 -11.65 -4.09 4.19
CA LEU A 90 -10.84 -3.43 3.16
C LEU A 90 -11.66 -3.12 1.90
N PHE A 91 -12.57 -4.02 1.51
CA PHE A 91 -13.47 -3.82 0.36
C PHE A 91 -14.78 -3.11 0.70
N ALA A 92 -15.15 -2.96 1.98
CA ALA A 92 -16.37 -2.28 2.41
C ALA A 92 -16.51 -0.84 1.86
N PRO A 93 -15.48 0.03 1.85
CA PRO A 93 -15.59 1.35 1.25
C PRO A 93 -15.76 1.28 -0.28
N LEU A 94 -15.10 0.33 -0.96
CA LEU A 94 -15.19 0.15 -2.41
C LEU A 94 -16.60 -0.34 -2.82
N LEU A 95 -17.13 -1.32 -2.07
CA LEU A 95 -18.49 -1.86 -2.23
C LEU A 95 -19.56 -0.80 -1.91
N ARG A 96 -19.34 0.05 -0.89
CA ARG A 96 -20.23 1.20 -0.60
C ARG A 96 -20.26 2.22 -1.73
N ILE A 97 -19.12 2.52 -2.35
CA ILE A 97 -19.04 3.45 -3.48
C ILE A 97 -19.79 2.87 -4.71
N LEU A 98 -19.58 1.58 -5.03
CA LEU A 98 -20.33 0.92 -6.10
C LEU A 98 -21.83 0.84 -5.81
N TRP A 99 -22.22 0.48 -4.59
CA TRP A 99 -23.62 0.38 -4.19
C TRP A 99 -24.32 1.74 -4.22
N ASN A 100 -23.68 2.81 -3.74
CA ASN A 100 -24.24 4.16 -3.83
C ASN A 100 -24.38 4.65 -5.26
N LYS A 101 -23.46 4.25 -6.17
CA LYS A 101 -23.57 4.53 -7.61
C LYS A 101 -24.76 3.79 -8.24
N TYR A 102 -25.00 2.54 -7.82
CA TYR A 102 -26.15 1.75 -8.26
C TYR A 102 -27.50 2.27 -7.70
N ARG A 103 -27.48 2.87 -6.49
CA ARG A 103 -28.68 3.44 -5.86
C ARG A 103 -29.08 4.80 -6.42
N LYS A 104 -28.12 5.66 -6.81
CA LYS A 104 -28.40 6.93 -7.51
C LYS A 104 -28.98 6.73 -8.93
N GLY A 105 -28.72 5.59 -9.57
CA GLY A 105 -29.33 5.24 -10.86
C GLY A 105 -30.84 4.95 -10.79
N LYS A 106 -31.38 4.61 -9.62
CA LYS A 106 -32.83 4.37 -9.44
C LYS A 106 -33.63 5.61 -9.04
N THR A 107 -33.01 6.66 -8.52
CA THR A 107 -33.69 7.93 -8.16
C THR A 107 -33.73 8.97 -9.28
N ALA A 108 -33.03 8.75 -10.40
CA ALA A 108 -33.16 9.58 -11.61
C ALA A 108 -34.16 9.00 -12.63
N ALA A 109 -34.77 7.86 -12.33
CA ALA A 109 -35.73 7.16 -13.18
C ALA A 109 -37.08 6.92 -12.48
N ALA A 110 -37.36 7.68 -11.40
CA ALA A 110 -38.66 7.78 -10.75
C ALA A 110 -39.06 9.27 -10.74
#